data_AF-A0A7Y4U397-F1
#
_entry.id   AF-A0A7Y4U397-F1
#
_cell.length_a   1.000
_cell.length_b   1.000
_cell.length_c   1.000
_cell.angle_alpha   90.00
_cell.angle_beta   90.00
_cell.angle_gamma   90.00
#
_symmetry.space_group_name_H-M   'P 1'
#
loop_
_entity.id
_entity.type
_entity.pdbx_description
1 polymer ?
#
loop_
_entity_poly.entity_id
_entity_poly.type
_entity_poly.pdbx_seq_one_letter_code
_entity_poly.pdbx_strand_id
1 'polypeptide(L)'
;MANRKKGEAFDERSPSPQERSGDQDDKRRNLEERIQDAKDATLRLWERTRSLQEKQGLLENRAKLLPWIALGLLVGSIGVSALITQRQLARLQQQFAVLQAASPRPTAGQQGDLDQIKRELLESVKQMAPDLLAAAMKDGKLALPASPAGVPPVNVATSSAIPLPAAGAGKGSANAALRIVVGRTDPKKTRWIQYSDGGVAVEVDTSHAGFSTPPYYFTSLGGHTNNWMAQGVTSIYEPTAKGFRVHVGHRELTIAQAREWGWHINWVAIGE
;
A
#
# COMPACT_ATOMS: atom_id res chain seq x y z
N MET A 1 70.65 36.77 37.52
CA MET A 1 69.76 36.15 38.53
C MET A 1 68.95 35.06 37.84
N ALA A 2 69.16 33.83 38.29
CA ALA A 2 68.58 32.61 37.72
C ALA A 2 67.09 32.50 38.07
N ASN A 3 66.27 31.95 37.17
CA ASN A 3 65.15 31.15 37.64
C ASN A 3 64.80 29.99 36.70
N ARG A 4 64.64 28.84 37.34
CA ARG A 4 64.73 27.47 36.84
C ARG A 4 63.30 26.95 36.67
N LYS A 5 62.80 26.82 35.43
CA LYS A 5 61.57 26.06 35.18
C LYS A 5 61.93 24.58 35.00
N LYS A 6 61.59 23.80 36.03
CA LYS A 6 61.60 22.34 36.05
C LYS A 6 60.73 21.82 34.89
N GLY A 7 61.33 21.02 34.01
CA GLY A 7 60.57 20.12 33.15
C GLY A 7 60.05 18.97 33.99
N GLU A 8 58.72 18.86 34.08
CA GLU A 8 58.07 17.63 34.53
C GLU A 8 58.25 16.59 33.43
N ALA A 9 59.00 15.54 33.76
CA ALA A 9 59.17 14.37 32.91
C ALA A 9 57.82 13.66 32.83
N PHE A 10 57.24 13.63 31.64
CA PHE A 10 56.05 12.87 31.32
C PHE A 10 56.45 11.39 31.32
N ASP A 11 56.10 10.67 32.39
CA ASP A 11 56.34 9.23 32.54
C ASP A 11 55.38 8.47 31.62
N GLU A 12 55.83 8.23 30.39
CA GLU A 12 55.07 7.56 29.33
C GLU A 12 55.08 6.04 29.57
N ARG A 13 54.42 5.60 30.64
CA ARG A 13 54.13 4.17 30.86
C ARG A 13 53.21 3.68 29.76
N SER A 14 53.80 3.04 28.76
CA SER A 14 53.07 2.32 27.72
C SER A 14 52.22 1.21 28.36
N PRO A 15 50.89 1.21 28.18
CA PRO A 15 50.00 0.22 28.79
C PRO A 15 50.33 -1.18 28.32
N SER A 16 50.28 -2.13 29.24
CA SER A 16 50.66 -3.52 29.00
C SER A 16 49.70 -4.21 28.00
N PRO A 17 50.15 -5.22 27.24
CA PRO A 17 49.30 -5.91 26.26
C PRO A 17 48.01 -6.52 26.85
N GLN A 18 48.01 -6.89 28.13
CA GLN A 18 46.84 -7.43 28.82
C GLN A 18 45.78 -6.35 29.12
N GLU A 19 46.20 -5.14 29.47
CA GLU A 19 45.26 -4.01 29.71
C GLU A 19 44.59 -3.54 28.40
N ARG A 20 45.29 -3.64 27.26
CA ARG A 20 44.69 -3.33 25.94
C ARG A 20 43.60 -4.31 25.51
N SER A 21 43.66 -5.56 25.97
CA SER A 21 42.63 -6.57 25.63
C SER A 21 41.33 -6.33 26.39
N GLY A 22 41.41 -6.02 27.69
CA GLY A 22 40.22 -5.76 28.52
C GLY A 22 39.42 -4.54 28.04
N ASP A 23 40.11 -3.46 27.65
CA ASP A 23 39.48 -2.25 27.12
C ASP A 23 38.73 -2.49 25.79
N GLN A 24 39.20 -3.42 24.95
CA GLN A 24 38.51 -3.76 23.71
C GLN A 24 37.24 -4.58 23.96
N ASP A 25 37.26 -5.49 24.94
CA ASP A 25 36.10 -6.30 25.31
C ASP A 25 34.99 -5.45 25.96
N ASP A 26 35.36 -4.47 26.79
CA ASP A 26 34.41 -3.50 27.36
C ASP A 26 33.76 -2.63 26.28
N LYS A 27 34.55 -2.17 25.30
CA LYS A 27 34.03 -1.42 24.15
C LYS A 27 33.07 -2.25 23.31
N ARG A 28 33.34 -3.54 23.12
CA ARG A 28 32.43 -4.47 22.42
C ARG A 28 31.11 -4.65 23.16
N ARG A 29 31.16 -4.90 24.48
CA ARG A 29 29.96 -5.04 25.31
C ARG A 29 29.08 -3.79 25.29
N ASN A 30 29.69 -2.61 25.41
CA ASN A 30 28.97 -1.34 25.30
C ASN A 30 28.33 -1.15 23.92
N LEU A 31 29.03 -1.53 22.85
CA LEU A 31 28.48 -1.46 21.49
C LEU A 31 27.28 -2.39 21.31
N GLU A 32 27.33 -3.61 21.85
CA GLU A 32 26.23 -4.57 21.80
C GLU A 32 24.99 -4.07 22.55
N GLU A 33 25.18 -3.48 23.74
CA GLU A 33 24.11 -2.86 24.52
C GLU A 33 23.42 -1.74 23.74
N ARG A 34 24.21 -0.85 23.12
CA ARG A 34 23.68 0.25 22.27
C ARG A 34 22.93 -0.26 21.04
N ILE A 35 23.36 -1.38 20.45
CA ILE A 35 22.66 -2.00 19.32
C ILE A 35 21.31 -2.57 19.76
N GLN A 36 21.24 -3.17 20.96
CA GLN A 36 19.97 -3.68 21.49
C GLN A 36 19.00 -2.54 21.83
N ASP A 37 19.48 -1.48 22.48
CA ASP A 37 18.65 -0.30 22.77
C ASP A 37 18.09 0.35 21.49
N ALA A 38 18.89 0.41 20.42
CA ALA A 38 18.44 0.93 19.13
C ALA A 38 17.35 0.03 18.48
N LYS A 39 17.44 -1.29 18.66
CA LYS A 39 16.41 -2.23 18.20
C LYS A 39 15.11 -2.06 18.98
N ASP A 40 15.18 -1.90 20.29
CA ASP A 40 13.99 -1.68 21.11
C ASP A 40 13.33 -0.33 20.83
N ALA A 41 14.13 0.72 20.60
CA ALA A 41 13.62 2.02 20.20
C ALA A 41 12.89 1.98 18.85
N THR A 42 13.43 1.22 17.88
CA THR A 42 12.80 1.05 16.56
C THR A 42 11.52 0.21 16.63
N LEU A 43 11.48 -0.84 17.46
CA LEU A 43 10.25 -1.60 17.74
C LEU A 43 9.15 -0.73 18.34
N ARG A 44 9.48 0.08 19.36
CA ARG A 44 8.51 1.02 19.97
C ARG A 44 8.00 2.06 18.98
N LEU A 45 8.85 2.56 18.08
CA LEU A 45 8.44 3.46 17.01
C LEU A 45 7.50 2.77 16.01
N TRP A 46 7.77 1.52 15.67
CA TRP A 46 6.92 0.75 14.76
C TRP A 46 5.54 0.48 15.37
N GLU A 47 5.48 0.08 16.63
CA GLU A 47 4.22 -0.10 17.36
C GLU A 47 3.40 1.19 17.45
N ARG A 48 4.07 2.33 17.73
CA ARG A 48 3.40 3.64 17.76
C ARG A 48 2.86 4.02 16.39
N THR A 49 3.60 3.75 15.32
CA THR A 49 3.19 4.03 13.94
C THR A 49 2.01 3.15 13.51
N ARG A 50 2.00 1.87 13.89
CA ARG A 50 0.88 0.95 13.66
C ARG A 50 -0.40 1.43 14.36
N SER A 51 -0.29 1.90 15.60
CA SER A 51 -1.44 2.46 16.34
C SER A 51 -2.01 3.73 15.69
N LEU A 52 -1.15 4.52 15.03
CA LEU A 52 -1.57 5.71 14.29
C LEU A 52 -2.23 5.32 12.96
N GLN A 53 -1.75 4.29 12.27
CA GLN A 53 -2.40 3.77 11.06
C GLN A 53 -3.79 3.19 11.34
N GLU A 54 -3.98 2.49 12.46
CA GLU A 54 -5.31 1.99 12.87
C GLU A 54 -6.28 3.15 13.16
N LYS A 55 -5.79 4.23 13.79
CA LYS A 55 -6.59 5.45 14.04
C LYS A 55 -6.86 6.23 12.75
N GLN A 56 -5.91 6.29 11.82
CA GLN A 56 -6.10 6.92 10.51
C GLN A 56 -7.09 6.15 9.64
N GLY A 57 -7.10 4.81 9.66
CA GLY A 57 -8.12 4.02 8.96
C GLY A 57 -9.54 4.30 9.45
N LEU A 58 -9.72 4.53 10.76
CA LEU A 58 -11.00 4.92 11.35
C LEU A 58 -11.43 6.35 10.95
N LEU A 59 -10.47 7.26 10.82
CA LEU A 59 -10.72 8.65 10.39
C LEU A 59 -10.93 8.76 8.88
N GLU A 60 -10.25 7.98 8.05
CA GLU A 60 -10.46 7.95 6.60
C GLU A 60 -11.83 7.38 6.23
N ASN A 61 -12.34 6.38 6.95
CA ASN A 61 -13.72 5.91 6.77
C ASN A 61 -14.76 7.00 7.13
N ARG A 62 -14.44 7.89 8.07
CA ARG A 62 -15.32 9.02 8.45
C ARG A 62 -15.17 10.23 7.51
N ALA A 63 -13.96 10.50 7.05
CA ALA A 63 -13.66 11.60 6.13
C ALA A 63 -14.10 11.30 4.69
N LYS A 64 -14.17 10.03 4.27
CA LYS A 64 -14.74 9.63 2.96
C LYS A 64 -16.27 9.72 2.94
N LEU A 65 -16.95 9.56 4.07
CA LEU A 65 -18.42 9.71 4.15
C LEU A 65 -18.88 11.17 4.02
N LEU A 66 -18.11 12.13 4.53
CA LEU A 66 -18.47 13.55 4.51
C LEU A 66 -18.63 14.17 3.10
N PRO A 67 -17.73 13.93 2.12
CA PRO A 67 -17.92 14.42 0.76
C PRO A 67 -19.07 13.69 0.04
N TRP A 68 -19.34 12.41 0.32
CA TRP A 68 -20.51 11.71 -0.24
C TRP A 68 -21.83 12.20 0.36
N ILE A 69 -21.86 12.57 1.65
CA ILE A 69 -23.02 13.20 2.30
C ILE A 69 -23.23 14.62 1.77
N ALA A 70 -22.16 15.40 1.58
CA ALA A 70 -22.23 16.74 0.99
C ALA A 70 -22.66 16.69 -0.49
N LEU A 71 -22.17 15.70 -1.25
CA LEU A 71 -22.57 15.48 -2.65
C LEU A 71 -24.02 14.97 -2.74
N GLY A 72 -24.47 14.13 -1.81
CA GLY A 72 -25.86 13.71 -1.70
C GLY A 72 -26.82 14.85 -1.35
N LEU A 73 -26.36 15.82 -0.56
CA LEU A 73 -27.13 17.04 -0.25
C LEU A 73 -27.12 18.07 -1.40
N LEU A 74 -26.08 18.08 -2.25
CA LEU A 74 -25.97 18.99 -3.41
C LEU A 74 -26.69 18.45 -4.65
N VAL A 75 -26.71 17.13 -4.87
CA VAL A 75 -27.36 16.50 -6.03
C VAL A 75 -28.86 16.21 -5.78
N GLY A 76 -29.31 16.31 -4.52
CA GLY A 76 -30.70 16.06 -4.11
C GLY A 76 -31.65 17.27 -4.19
N SER A 77 -31.46 18.23 -5.10
CA SER A 77 -32.32 19.42 -5.20
C SER A 77 -33.03 19.63 -6.55
N ILE A 78 -33.00 18.67 -7.48
CA ILE A 78 -33.85 18.74 -8.67
C ILE A 78 -34.59 17.42 -8.89
N GLY A 79 -35.83 17.39 -8.39
CA GLY A 79 -36.90 16.58 -8.95
C GLY A 79 -37.02 15.15 -8.45
N VAL A 80 -38.14 14.88 -7.78
CA VAL A 80 -38.75 13.55 -7.54
C VAL A 80 -38.17 12.76 -6.36
N SER A 81 -38.61 13.08 -5.13
CA SER A 81 -38.78 12.11 -4.02
C SER A 81 -39.49 12.74 -2.81
N ALA A 82 -40.63 13.40 -3.02
CA ALA A 82 -41.36 14.08 -1.94
C ALA A 82 -42.21 13.16 -1.04
N LEU A 83 -42.04 11.82 -1.02
CA LEU A 83 -42.94 10.97 -0.22
C LEU A 83 -42.38 9.74 0.49
N ILE A 84 -41.05 9.55 0.58
CA ILE A 84 -40.50 8.38 1.33
C ILE A 84 -39.51 8.78 2.46
N THR A 85 -39.13 10.04 2.64
CA THR A 85 -38.01 10.40 3.54
C THR A 85 -38.39 10.87 4.95
N GLN A 86 -39.66 11.01 5.32
CA GLN A 86 -39.99 11.53 6.66
C GLN A 86 -39.74 10.53 7.80
N ARG A 87 -39.90 9.22 7.58
CA ARG A 87 -39.71 8.21 8.64
C ARG A 87 -38.23 7.85 8.90
N GLN A 88 -37.37 7.98 7.89
CA GLN A 88 -35.94 7.70 8.02
C GLN A 88 -35.19 8.87 8.69
N LEU A 89 -35.62 10.11 8.42
CA LEU A 89 -35.00 11.29 9.00
C LEU A 89 -35.26 11.42 10.52
N ALA A 90 -36.47 11.04 10.98
CA ALA A 90 -36.79 11.03 12.41
C ALA A 90 -35.96 9.99 13.20
N ARG A 91 -35.70 8.82 12.60
CA ARG A 91 -34.84 7.80 13.23
C ARG A 91 -33.38 8.25 13.32
N LEU A 92 -32.87 8.93 12.29
CA LEU A 92 -31.52 9.49 12.29
C LEU A 92 -31.35 10.62 13.30
N GLN A 93 -32.35 11.51 13.44
CA GLN A 93 -32.32 12.56 14.46
C GLN A 93 -32.38 12.00 15.88
N GLN A 94 -33.13 10.93 16.13
CA GLN A 94 -33.14 10.24 17.42
C GLN A 94 -31.80 9.58 17.73
N GLN A 95 -31.15 8.94 16.74
CA GLN A 95 -29.82 8.36 16.92
C GLN A 95 -28.75 9.42 17.19
N PHE A 96 -28.82 10.58 16.54
CA PHE A 96 -27.91 11.70 16.81
C PHE A 96 -28.10 12.31 18.19
N ALA A 97 -29.34 12.45 18.67
CA ALA A 97 -29.62 12.96 20.00
C ALA A 97 -29.08 12.04 21.11
N VAL A 98 -29.18 10.72 20.92
CA VAL A 98 -28.60 9.73 21.85
C VAL A 98 -27.07 9.78 21.85
N LEU A 99 -26.43 9.98 20.70
CA LEU A 99 -24.97 10.09 20.60
C LEU A 99 -24.42 11.39 21.19
N GLN A 100 -25.15 12.50 21.05
CA GLN A 100 -24.78 13.77 21.68
C GLN A 100 -24.98 13.73 23.21
N ALA A 101 -25.98 12.99 23.69
CA ALA A 101 -26.21 12.80 25.12
C ALA A 101 -25.21 11.85 25.78
N ALA A 102 -24.63 10.90 25.01
CA ALA A 102 -23.66 9.92 25.50
C ALA A 102 -22.19 10.38 25.45
N SER A 103 -21.90 11.54 24.85
CA SER A 103 -20.54 12.08 24.79
C SER A 103 -20.29 13.00 25.99
N PRO A 104 -19.22 12.79 26.79
CA PRO A 104 -18.87 13.72 27.86
C PRO A 104 -18.60 15.10 27.25
N ARG A 105 -19.23 16.13 27.82
CA ARG A 105 -18.98 17.52 27.38
C ARG A 105 -17.46 17.77 27.46
N PRO A 106 -16.83 18.20 26.35
CA PRO A 106 -15.43 18.61 26.39
C PRO A 106 -15.27 19.68 27.47
N THR A 107 -14.29 19.48 28.35
CA THR A 107 -13.94 20.49 29.34
C THR A 107 -13.47 21.75 28.63
N ALA A 108 -13.64 22.93 29.25
CA ALA A 108 -13.34 24.21 28.60
C ALA A 108 -11.91 24.29 28.01
N GLY A 109 -10.96 23.50 28.53
CA GLY A 109 -9.61 23.36 27.97
C GLY A 109 -9.55 22.59 26.63
N GLN A 110 -10.33 21.52 26.47
CA GLN A 110 -10.36 20.72 25.23
C GLN A 110 -11.04 21.45 24.06
N GLN A 111 -11.94 22.39 24.37
CA GLN A 111 -12.59 23.22 23.36
C GLN A 111 -11.59 24.17 22.69
N GLY A 112 -10.67 24.74 23.48
CA GLY A 112 -9.61 25.62 22.99
C GLY A 112 -8.64 24.91 22.03
N ASP A 113 -8.21 23.68 22.39
CA ASP A 113 -7.34 22.86 21.55
C ASP A 113 -8.03 22.48 20.23
N LEU A 114 -9.32 22.15 20.27
CA LEU A 114 -10.08 21.80 19.07
C LEU A 114 -10.23 22.99 18.12
N ASP A 115 -10.43 24.20 18.66
CA ASP A 115 -10.56 25.42 17.87
C ASP A 115 -9.20 25.92 17.35
N GLN A 116 -8.10 25.61 18.05
CA GLN A 116 -6.75 25.82 17.53
C GLN A 116 -6.45 24.87 16.36
N ILE A 117 -6.71 23.57 16.52
CA ILE A 117 -6.51 22.57 15.46
C ILE A 117 -7.34 22.91 14.23
N LYS A 118 -8.60 23.33 14.39
CA LYS A 118 -9.44 23.75 13.25
C LYS A 118 -8.85 24.93 12.49
N ARG A 119 -8.28 25.91 13.19
CA ARG A 119 -7.66 27.09 12.56
C ARG A 119 -6.38 26.73 11.82
N GLU A 120 -5.53 25.90 12.43
CA GLU A 120 -4.30 25.41 11.79
C GLU A 120 -4.60 24.57 10.55
N LEU A 121 -5.63 23.71 10.60
CA LEU A 121 -6.04 22.92 9.45
C LEU A 121 -6.60 23.81 8.32
N LEU A 122 -7.40 24.81 8.66
CA LEU A 122 -7.99 25.73 7.69
C LEU A 122 -6.91 26.57 6.97
N GLU A 123 -5.88 27.00 7.70
CA GLU A 123 -4.76 27.73 7.09
C GLU A 123 -3.84 26.83 6.25
N SER A 124 -3.58 25.60 6.70
CA SER A 124 -2.82 24.64 5.90
C SER A 124 -3.50 24.31 4.57
N VAL A 125 -4.83 24.17 4.58
CA VAL A 125 -5.63 23.92 3.36
C VAL A 125 -5.63 25.13 2.43
N LYS A 126 -5.73 26.36 2.95
CA LYS A 126 -5.64 27.58 2.14
C LYS A 126 -4.26 27.74 1.49
N GLN A 127 -3.19 27.35 2.18
CA GLN A 127 -1.84 27.37 1.63
C GLN A 127 -1.61 26.28 0.56
N MET A 128 -2.21 25.10 0.70
CA MET A 128 -2.08 24.02 -0.29
C MET A 128 -2.95 24.21 -1.54
N ALA A 129 -4.04 24.98 -1.46
CA ALA A 129 -4.95 25.19 -2.58
C ALA A 129 -4.29 25.78 -3.85
N PRO A 130 -3.47 26.84 -3.80
CA PRO A 130 -2.80 27.36 -4.99
C PRO A 130 -1.74 26.39 -5.55
N ASP A 131 -1.04 25.63 -4.70
CA ASP A 131 0.01 24.70 -5.14
C ASP A 131 -0.57 23.46 -5.83
N LEU A 132 -1.67 22.91 -5.30
CA LEU A 132 -2.38 21.80 -5.94
C LEU A 132 -3.09 22.23 -7.21
N LEU A 133 -3.63 23.46 -7.26
CA LEU A 133 -4.25 24.00 -8.46
C LEU A 133 -3.20 24.34 -9.54
N ALA A 134 -2.03 24.85 -9.15
CA ALA A 134 -0.91 25.11 -10.05
C ALA A 134 -0.28 23.82 -10.59
N ALA A 135 -0.13 22.78 -9.75
CA ALA A 135 0.32 21.46 -10.18
C ALA A 135 -0.68 20.79 -11.14
N ALA A 136 -1.98 20.93 -10.86
CA ALA A 136 -3.03 20.39 -11.74
C ALA A 136 -3.16 21.15 -13.07
N MET A 137 -2.89 22.47 -13.10
CA MET A 137 -2.95 23.27 -14.34
C MET A 137 -1.68 23.19 -15.20
N LYS A 138 -0.52 22.84 -14.63
CA LYS A 138 0.74 22.72 -15.37
C LYS A 138 0.88 21.39 -16.11
N ASP A 139 0.26 20.31 -15.62
CA ASP A 139 0.45 18.95 -16.15
C ASP A 139 -0.83 18.31 -16.72
N GLY A 140 -1.58 19.07 -17.52
CA GLY A 140 -2.68 18.56 -18.35
C GLY A 140 -2.26 17.60 -19.49
N LYS A 141 -1.12 16.89 -19.35
CA LYS A 141 -0.66 15.77 -20.19
C LYS A 141 0.28 14.88 -19.37
N LEU A 142 -0.22 13.75 -18.88
CA LEU A 142 0.63 12.63 -18.45
C LEU A 142 1.20 11.93 -19.71
N ALA A 143 2.25 12.53 -20.27
CA ALA A 143 3.20 11.83 -21.14
C ALA A 143 4.37 11.35 -20.26
N LEU A 144 4.69 10.06 -20.37
CA LEU A 144 5.90 9.48 -19.75
C LEU A 144 7.14 10.27 -20.20
N PRO A 145 8.10 10.60 -19.32
CA PRO A 145 9.33 11.25 -19.73
C PRO A 145 10.12 10.32 -20.65
N ALA A 146 10.51 10.84 -21.81
CA ALA A 146 11.42 10.20 -22.74
C ALA A 146 12.78 9.96 -22.07
N SER A 147 13.33 8.77 -22.28
CA SER A 147 14.69 8.39 -21.92
C SER A 147 15.70 9.34 -22.59
N PRO A 148 16.75 9.82 -21.90
CA PRO A 148 17.77 10.63 -22.54
C PRO A 148 18.58 9.75 -23.50
N ALA A 149 18.54 10.11 -24.78
CA ALA A 149 19.40 9.56 -25.82
C ALA A 149 20.83 10.03 -25.59
N GLY A 150 21.79 9.10 -25.50
CA GLY A 150 23.21 9.43 -25.47
C GLY A 150 24.11 8.49 -24.70
N VAL A 151 24.06 7.18 -24.98
CA VAL A 151 25.15 6.26 -24.62
C VAL A 151 25.45 5.39 -25.84
N PRO A 152 26.68 5.42 -26.39
CA PRO A 152 27.04 4.53 -27.51
C PRO A 152 27.02 3.06 -27.06
N PRO A 153 26.77 2.10 -27.97
CA PRO A 153 26.66 0.69 -27.62
C PRO A 153 28.02 0.18 -27.13
N VAL A 154 28.10 -0.22 -25.86
CA VAL A 154 29.24 -0.97 -25.34
C VAL A 154 29.06 -2.43 -25.77
N ASN A 155 29.80 -2.83 -26.80
CA ASN A 155 30.01 -4.24 -27.12
C ASN A 155 30.86 -4.87 -26.00
N VAL A 156 30.23 -5.61 -25.10
CA VAL A 156 30.95 -6.56 -24.22
C VAL A 156 30.52 -7.97 -24.61
N ALA A 157 31.12 -8.47 -25.68
CA ALA A 157 31.23 -9.90 -25.90
C ALA A 157 32.43 -10.41 -25.08
N THR A 158 32.20 -10.76 -23.82
CA THR A 158 33.09 -11.66 -23.08
C THR A 158 32.24 -12.59 -22.23
N SER A 159 31.95 -13.74 -22.83
CA SER A 159 31.48 -14.94 -22.17
C SER A 159 32.53 -15.41 -21.16
N SER A 160 32.31 -15.15 -19.88
CA SER A 160 32.92 -15.89 -18.79
C SER A 160 31.85 -16.79 -18.19
N ALA A 161 31.79 -18.03 -18.68
CA ALA A 161 30.94 -19.07 -18.13
C ALA A 161 31.49 -19.52 -16.78
N ILE A 162 30.81 -19.15 -15.69
CA ILE A 162 30.99 -19.79 -14.39
C ILE A 162 30.06 -21.02 -14.39
N PRO A 163 30.56 -22.26 -14.32
CA PRO A 163 29.70 -23.44 -14.28
C PRO A 163 29.04 -23.53 -12.90
N LEU A 164 27.80 -23.04 -12.77
CA LEU A 164 26.93 -23.40 -11.66
C LEU A 164 26.25 -24.74 -11.95
N PRO A 165 26.13 -25.65 -10.96
CA PRO A 165 25.43 -26.92 -11.13
C PRO A 165 23.97 -26.65 -11.51
N ALA A 166 23.56 -27.20 -12.66
CA ALA A 166 22.22 -27.09 -13.23
C ALA A 166 21.19 -27.88 -12.41
N ALA A 167 20.72 -27.30 -11.31
CA ALA A 167 19.49 -27.69 -10.65
C ALA A 167 18.53 -26.49 -10.70
N GLY A 168 17.67 -26.47 -11.73
CA GLY A 168 16.60 -25.47 -11.87
C GLY A 168 16.77 -24.43 -12.98
N ALA A 169 17.60 -24.68 -14.01
CA ALA A 169 17.72 -23.76 -15.15
C ALA A 169 16.36 -23.64 -15.88
N GLY A 170 15.74 -22.46 -15.77
CA GLY A 170 14.52 -22.13 -16.48
C GLY A 170 14.70 -22.29 -17.99
N LYS A 171 13.81 -23.04 -18.63
CA LYS A 171 13.75 -23.22 -20.08
C LYS A 171 13.16 -21.97 -20.74
N GLY A 172 13.88 -20.86 -20.73
CA GLY A 172 13.55 -19.69 -21.54
C GLY A 172 14.30 -19.75 -22.86
N SER A 173 13.61 -19.60 -23.99
CA SER A 173 14.26 -19.37 -25.27
C SER A 173 14.85 -17.96 -25.26
N ALA A 174 16.17 -17.82 -25.33
CA ALA A 174 16.85 -16.52 -25.29
C ALA A 174 16.47 -15.59 -26.47
N ASN A 175 15.80 -16.12 -27.50
CA ASN A 175 15.46 -15.41 -28.74
C ASN A 175 13.97 -15.41 -29.08
N ALA A 176 13.09 -15.81 -28.16
CA ALA A 176 11.66 -15.73 -28.41
C ALA A 176 11.11 -14.33 -28.13
N ALA A 177 10.27 -13.83 -29.03
CA ALA A 177 9.59 -12.56 -28.85
C ALA A 177 8.53 -12.69 -27.74
N LEU A 178 8.86 -12.20 -26.55
CA LEU A 178 7.97 -12.20 -25.40
C LEU A 178 6.82 -11.20 -25.61
N ARG A 179 5.58 -11.69 -25.56
CA ARG A 179 4.36 -10.87 -25.58
C ARG A 179 3.86 -10.65 -24.16
N ILE A 180 3.52 -9.41 -23.85
CA ILE A 180 2.84 -9.02 -22.61
C ILE A 180 1.46 -8.51 -22.97
N VAL A 181 0.42 -9.15 -22.42
CA VAL A 181 -0.97 -8.70 -22.58
C VAL A 181 -1.58 -8.48 -21.21
N VAL A 182 -2.33 -7.40 -21.07
CA VAL A 182 -3.05 -7.07 -19.83
C VAL A 182 -4.54 -6.98 -20.11
N GLY A 183 -5.35 -7.35 -19.14
CA GLY A 183 -6.79 -7.26 -19.28
C GLY A 183 -7.51 -7.41 -17.96
N ARG A 184 -8.84 -7.37 -18.05
CA ARG A 184 -9.73 -7.61 -16.92
C ARG A 184 -11.07 -8.15 -17.37
N THR A 185 -11.77 -8.85 -16.48
CA THR A 185 -13.19 -9.18 -16.69
C THR A 185 -14.06 -7.93 -16.52
N ASP A 186 -15.21 -7.86 -17.20
CA ASP A 186 -16.16 -6.77 -17.02
C ASP A 186 -16.86 -6.92 -15.65
N PRO A 187 -16.73 -5.95 -14.72
CA PRO A 187 -17.32 -6.07 -13.37
C PRO A 187 -18.82 -6.37 -13.36
N LYS A 188 -19.58 -5.95 -14.37
CA LYS A 188 -21.02 -6.19 -14.49
C LYS A 188 -21.36 -7.50 -15.19
N LYS A 189 -20.42 -8.06 -15.96
CA LYS A 189 -20.63 -9.28 -16.77
C LYS A 189 -19.72 -10.43 -16.40
N THR A 190 -18.89 -10.30 -15.36
CA THR A 190 -18.03 -11.38 -14.87
C THR A 190 -18.91 -12.60 -14.58
N ARG A 191 -18.64 -13.69 -15.30
CA ARG A 191 -19.38 -14.94 -15.20
C ARG A 191 -18.90 -15.76 -14.00
N TRP A 192 -19.25 -15.29 -12.82
CA TRP A 192 -19.01 -16.00 -11.57
C TRP A 192 -19.79 -17.32 -11.53
N ILE A 193 -19.15 -18.39 -11.08
CA ILE A 193 -19.69 -19.73 -10.90
C ILE A 193 -19.55 -20.09 -9.42
N GLN A 194 -20.63 -20.47 -8.75
CA GLN A 194 -20.58 -20.90 -7.36
C GLN A 194 -20.02 -22.33 -7.32
N TYR A 195 -19.02 -22.61 -6.48
CA TYR A 195 -18.47 -23.96 -6.35
C TYR A 195 -18.50 -24.50 -4.91
N SER A 196 -18.60 -23.62 -3.90
CA SER A 196 -18.82 -24.02 -2.50
C SER A 196 -19.52 -22.89 -1.75
N ASP A 197 -19.95 -23.16 -0.52
CA ASP A 197 -20.27 -22.10 0.43
C ASP A 197 -18.99 -21.30 0.69
N GLY A 198 -19.01 -20.00 0.40
CA GLY A 198 -17.81 -19.16 0.52
C GLY A 198 -16.84 -19.20 -0.65
N GLY A 199 -17.18 -19.86 -1.76
CA GLY A 199 -16.29 -20.01 -2.91
C GLY A 199 -16.97 -19.78 -4.25
N VAL A 200 -16.42 -18.86 -5.03
CA VAL A 200 -16.81 -18.63 -6.43
C VAL A 200 -15.60 -18.78 -7.35
N ALA A 201 -15.83 -19.23 -8.58
CA ALA A 201 -14.82 -19.35 -9.62
C ALA A 201 -15.19 -18.46 -10.81
N VAL A 202 -14.20 -18.11 -11.60
CA VAL A 202 -14.39 -17.42 -12.88
C VAL A 202 -13.45 -18.01 -13.91
N GLU A 203 -13.99 -18.24 -15.11
CA GLU A 203 -13.21 -18.57 -16.30
C GLU A 203 -12.91 -17.27 -17.06
N VAL A 204 -11.63 -16.99 -17.25
CA VAL A 204 -11.14 -15.79 -17.93
C VAL A 204 -10.74 -16.17 -19.35
N ASP A 205 -11.44 -15.60 -20.33
CA ASP A 205 -11.13 -15.76 -21.75
C ASP A 205 -10.02 -14.77 -22.17
N THR A 206 -8.91 -15.31 -22.64
CA THR A 206 -7.76 -14.55 -23.16
C THR A 206 -7.46 -14.90 -24.63
N SER A 207 -8.40 -15.52 -25.34
CA SER A 207 -8.23 -15.92 -26.75
C SER A 207 -7.81 -14.77 -27.68
N HIS A 208 -8.24 -13.54 -27.39
CA HIS A 208 -7.84 -12.33 -28.12
C HIS A 208 -6.36 -11.97 -27.96
N ALA A 209 -5.67 -12.50 -26.93
CA ALA A 209 -4.26 -12.24 -26.66
C ALA A 209 -3.33 -12.99 -27.62
N GLY A 210 -3.85 -14.01 -28.33
CA GLY A 210 -3.17 -14.68 -29.44
C GLY A 210 -1.89 -15.41 -29.07
N PHE A 211 -1.82 -15.99 -27.86
CA PHE A 211 -0.71 -16.84 -27.45
C PHE A 211 -0.78 -18.20 -28.16
N SER A 212 0.39 -18.76 -28.45
CA SER A 212 0.54 -20.08 -29.08
C SER A 212 0.67 -21.21 -28.05
N THR A 213 1.20 -20.87 -26.88
CA THR A 213 1.36 -21.77 -25.73
C THR A 213 0.78 -21.13 -24.47
N PRO A 214 0.49 -21.88 -23.40
CA PRO A 214 0.00 -21.29 -22.15
C PRO A 214 1.00 -20.26 -21.60
N PRO A 215 0.64 -18.96 -21.51
CA PRO A 215 1.53 -17.95 -20.95
C PRO A 215 1.55 -18.03 -19.41
N TYR A 216 2.49 -17.31 -18.81
CA TYR A 216 2.47 -17.06 -17.37
C TYR A 216 1.42 -16.01 -17.06
N TYR A 217 0.35 -16.43 -16.38
CA TYR A 217 -0.69 -15.52 -15.90
C TYR A 217 -0.37 -15.02 -14.48
N PHE A 218 -0.69 -13.76 -14.25
CA PHE A 218 -0.68 -13.12 -12.94
C PHE A 218 -2.03 -12.44 -12.76
N THR A 219 -2.64 -12.59 -11.60
CA THR A 219 -4.01 -12.11 -11.34
C THR A 219 -4.10 -11.25 -10.10
N SER A 220 -5.05 -10.31 -10.11
CA SER A 220 -5.48 -9.57 -8.93
C SER A 220 -6.99 -9.37 -8.95
N LEU A 221 -7.57 -9.06 -7.80
CA LEU A 221 -9.00 -8.81 -7.64
C LEU A 221 -9.23 -7.30 -7.55
N GLY A 222 -10.07 -6.79 -8.44
CA GLY A 222 -10.62 -5.44 -8.35
C GLY A 222 -12.07 -5.47 -7.88
N GLY A 223 -12.52 -4.38 -7.26
CA GLY A 223 -13.90 -4.23 -6.78
C GLY A 223 -14.04 -3.00 -5.89
N HIS A 224 -15.27 -2.66 -5.52
CA HIS A 224 -15.58 -1.46 -4.73
C HIS A 224 -15.39 -1.67 -3.22
N THR A 225 -15.49 -2.91 -2.73
CA THR A 225 -15.37 -3.24 -1.31
C THR A 225 -14.94 -4.70 -1.10
N ASN A 226 -14.58 -5.05 0.13
CA ASN A 226 -14.29 -6.42 0.60
C ASN A 226 -13.15 -7.17 -0.11
N ASN A 227 -12.44 -6.54 -1.05
CA ASN A 227 -11.34 -7.18 -1.79
C ASN A 227 -10.22 -7.69 -0.85
N TRP A 228 -9.97 -6.98 0.25
CA TRP A 228 -8.90 -7.29 1.23
C TRP A 228 -9.14 -8.59 2.01
N MET A 229 -10.38 -9.08 2.04
CA MET A 229 -10.74 -10.35 2.68
C MET A 229 -10.75 -11.53 1.71
N ALA A 230 -10.59 -11.28 0.41
CA ALA A 230 -10.61 -12.32 -0.59
C ALA A 230 -9.35 -13.19 -0.52
N GLN A 231 -9.53 -14.49 -0.77
CA GLN A 231 -8.49 -15.51 -0.77
C GLN A 231 -8.47 -16.22 -2.13
N GLY A 232 -7.35 -16.84 -2.50
CA GLY A 232 -7.24 -17.64 -3.72
C GLY A 232 -7.16 -16.85 -5.03
N VAL A 233 -7.19 -15.51 -4.99
CA VAL A 233 -7.16 -14.63 -6.17
C VAL A 233 -5.96 -14.90 -7.09
N THR A 234 -4.83 -15.32 -6.54
CA THR A 234 -3.59 -15.67 -7.26
C THR A 234 -3.47 -17.16 -7.58
N SER A 235 -4.45 -17.98 -7.19
CA SER A 235 -4.49 -19.41 -7.49
C SER A 235 -5.11 -19.62 -8.87
N ILE A 236 -4.24 -19.68 -9.88
CA ILE A 236 -4.61 -19.90 -11.27
C ILE A 236 -4.63 -21.40 -11.57
N TYR A 237 -5.74 -21.87 -12.12
CA TYR A 237 -5.99 -23.27 -12.48
C TYR A 237 -6.16 -23.41 -13.98
N GLU A 238 -5.74 -24.56 -14.50
CA GLU A 238 -5.94 -24.97 -15.90
C GLU A 238 -5.52 -23.89 -16.91
N PRO A 239 -4.32 -23.29 -16.81
CA PRO A 239 -3.90 -22.27 -17.76
C PRO A 239 -3.72 -22.89 -19.15
N THR A 240 -4.35 -22.26 -20.14
CA THR A 240 -4.23 -22.57 -21.55
C THR A 240 -3.78 -21.32 -22.31
N ALA A 241 -3.43 -21.45 -23.58
CA ALA A 241 -3.14 -20.29 -24.44
C ALA A 241 -4.33 -19.32 -24.62
N LYS A 242 -5.55 -19.76 -24.27
CA LYS A 242 -6.81 -19.04 -24.54
C LYS A 242 -7.56 -18.64 -23.26
N GLY A 243 -7.06 -18.98 -22.09
CA GLY A 243 -7.76 -18.71 -20.85
C GLY A 243 -7.30 -19.56 -19.69
N PHE A 244 -7.86 -19.25 -18.52
CA PHE A 244 -7.54 -19.90 -17.26
C PHE A 244 -8.74 -19.76 -16.31
N ARG A 245 -8.72 -20.53 -15.21
CA ARG A 245 -9.70 -20.41 -14.13
C ARG A 245 -9.07 -19.83 -12.87
N VAL A 246 -9.82 -18.98 -12.16
CA VAL A 246 -9.44 -18.48 -10.83
C VAL A 246 -10.53 -18.84 -9.84
N HIS A 247 -10.13 -19.32 -8.67
CA HIS A 247 -11.02 -19.54 -7.54
C HIS A 247 -10.85 -18.43 -6.51
N VAL A 248 -11.94 -17.79 -6.12
CA VAL A 248 -11.96 -16.73 -5.11
C VAL A 248 -12.78 -17.20 -3.93
N GLY A 249 -12.15 -17.19 -2.76
CA GLY A 249 -12.78 -17.51 -1.49
C GLY A 249 -13.04 -16.26 -0.65
N HIS A 250 -14.15 -16.24 0.06
CA HIS A 250 -14.45 -15.29 1.13
C HIS A 250 -15.53 -15.89 2.04
N ARG A 251 -15.56 -15.51 3.33
CA ARG A 251 -16.56 -16.02 4.26
C ARG A 251 -17.98 -15.78 3.71
N GLU A 252 -18.77 -16.86 3.58
CA GLU A 252 -20.16 -16.81 3.12
C GLU A 252 -20.36 -16.11 1.75
N LEU A 253 -19.33 -16.12 0.90
CA LEU A 253 -19.35 -15.57 -0.46
C LEU A 253 -20.37 -16.26 -1.36
N THR A 254 -21.21 -15.43 -1.98
CA THR A 254 -22.14 -15.80 -3.04
C THR A 254 -21.84 -15.05 -4.34
N ILE A 255 -22.30 -15.58 -5.47
CA ILE A 255 -22.25 -14.85 -6.76
C ILE A 255 -22.90 -13.46 -6.66
N ALA A 256 -24.02 -13.34 -5.94
CA ALA A 256 -24.74 -12.09 -5.79
C ALA A 256 -23.88 -11.02 -5.11
N GLN A 257 -23.19 -11.39 -4.02
CA GLN A 257 -22.26 -10.50 -3.33
C GLN A 257 -21.06 -10.13 -4.21
N ALA A 258 -20.46 -11.09 -4.92
CA ALA A 258 -19.35 -10.79 -5.84
C ALA A 258 -19.77 -9.76 -6.90
N ARG A 259 -21.00 -9.85 -7.43
CA ARG A 259 -21.55 -8.87 -8.37
C ARG A 259 -21.84 -7.52 -7.70
N GLU A 260 -22.44 -7.52 -6.52
CA GLU A 260 -22.75 -6.31 -5.76
C GLU A 260 -21.49 -5.52 -5.40
N TRP A 261 -20.43 -6.22 -5.00
CA TRP A 261 -19.13 -5.62 -4.69
C TRP A 261 -18.35 -5.20 -5.93
N GLY A 262 -18.87 -5.48 -7.14
CA GLY A 262 -18.21 -5.17 -8.41
C GLY A 262 -16.91 -5.96 -8.60
N TRP A 263 -16.83 -7.17 -8.04
CA TRP A 263 -15.64 -7.99 -8.14
C TRP A 263 -15.38 -8.39 -9.60
N HIS A 264 -14.12 -8.22 -9.99
CA HIS A 264 -13.58 -8.59 -11.30
C HIS A 264 -12.11 -9.00 -11.17
N ILE A 265 -11.66 -9.84 -12.10
CA ILE A 265 -10.26 -10.28 -12.14
C ILE A 265 -9.51 -9.38 -13.11
N ASN A 266 -8.46 -8.73 -12.62
CA ASN A 266 -7.43 -8.14 -13.46
C ASN A 266 -6.35 -9.19 -13.71
N TRP A 267 -5.74 -9.16 -14.88
CA TRP A 267 -4.70 -10.12 -15.23
C TRP A 267 -3.62 -9.52 -16.12
N VAL A 268 -2.43 -10.12 -16.01
CA VAL A 268 -1.28 -9.93 -16.89
C VAL A 268 -0.87 -11.31 -17.40
N ALA A 269 -0.60 -11.43 -18.68
CA ALA A 269 -0.13 -12.64 -19.33
C ALA A 269 1.21 -12.37 -20.01
N ILE A 270 2.19 -13.23 -19.79
CA ILE A 270 3.54 -13.11 -20.34
C ILE A 270 3.93 -14.43 -21.01
N GLY A 271 4.14 -14.44 -22.32
CA GLY A 271 4.43 -15.66 -23.09
C GLY A 271 4.60 -15.41 -24.59
N GLU A 272 4.58 -16.47 -25.38
CA GLU A 272 4.81 -16.47 -26.85
C GLU A 272 3.52 -16.64 -27.67
#